data_AF-B7PEB4-F1
#
_entry.id   AF-B7PEB4-F1
#
_cell.length_a   1.000
_cell.length_b   1.000
_cell.length_c   1.000
_cell.angle_alpha   90.00
_cell.angle_beta   90.00
_cell.angle_gamma   90.00
#
_symmetry.space_group_name_H-M   'P 1'
#
loop_
_entity.id
_entity.type
_entity.pdbx_description
1 polymer ?
#
loop_
_entity_poly.entity_id
_entity_poly.type
_entity_poly.pdbx_seq_one_letter_code
_entity_poly.pdbx_strand_id
1 'polypeptide(L)'
;MFTVPAFLLLLPLCLGLVAADTPSNCTYEDIRGWWTFVEGPRTGTKDVRCDDWKSVAGGETRKVRLLLDFPNLVTDSDGNVGTWTLIYNQGFEVTLQYRRYFAFSNYTDDGHGRVVSYCGSTKVGWSHDVLGHNWACFEGRKDDGLGEKPLQVGRHEGLGATRDPYNTEVFAQLINAAQNSWKAKVHPQFKEKTLDEMMMLRGGHRNKHLRSPGAAKVTEEQRREAQALPEEFDWRNVSGVNYVSPVRNQASCGSCYSFASMAMLEARLRIATKNRVQKIFSPQDVVSCSPYSQGCEGGFPYLIGGKYGQDFGVVEESCNPYQGSDGPCKTNTTCPRHYVGNYRYVGGYYGG
;
A
#
# COMPACT_ATOMS: atom_id res chain seq x y z
N MET A 1 -7.18 50.06 -34.62
CA MET A 1 -8.19 49.00 -34.87
C MET A 1 -7.44 47.73 -35.24
N PHE A 2 -6.96 46.98 -34.24
CA PHE A 2 -6.42 45.63 -34.42
C PHE A 2 -6.74 44.83 -33.17
N THR A 3 -7.74 43.97 -33.29
CA THR A 3 -8.21 43.02 -32.28
C THR A 3 -7.32 41.78 -32.32
N VAL A 4 -6.66 41.46 -31.20
CA VAL A 4 -5.98 40.17 -31.01
C VAL A 4 -7.00 39.18 -30.44
N PRO A 5 -7.22 37.98 -31.02
CA PRO A 5 -8.15 37.02 -30.45
C PRO A 5 -7.47 36.29 -29.28
N ALA A 6 -8.10 36.36 -28.11
CA ALA A 6 -7.73 35.55 -26.96
C ALA A 6 -8.16 34.09 -27.20
N PHE A 7 -7.20 33.21 -27.45
CA PHE A 7 -7.43 31.77 -27.39
C PHE A 7 -7.52 31.34 -25.92
N LEU A 8 -8.75 31.19 -25.44
CA LEU A 8 -9.05 30.47 -24.19
C LEU A 8 -8.79 28.98 -24.42
N LEU A 9 -7.60 28.52 -24.03
CA LEU A 9 -7.30 27.11 -23.85
C LEU A 9 -8.12 26.60 -22.65
N LEU A 10 -9.28 26.03 -22.93
CA LEU A 10 -10.01 25.17 -22.00
C LEU A 10 -9.19 23.89 -21.80
N LEU A 11 -8.32 23.90 -20.79
CA LEU A 11 -7.82 22.68 -20.18
C LEU A 11 -9.02 21.91 -19.63
N PRO A 12 -9.27 20.66 -20.07
CA PRO A 12 -10.24 19.83 -19.39
C PRO A 12 -9.62 19.50 -18.03
N LEU A 13 -10.09 20.18 -16.97
CA LEU A 13 -9.98 19.63 -15.62
C LEU A 13 -10.82 18.35 -15.62
N CYS A 14 -10.17 17.23 -15.94
CA CYS A 14 -10.63 15.92 -15.49
C CYS A 14 -10.54 15.96 -13.96
N LEU A 15 -11.60 16.43 -13.31
CA LEU A 15 -11.87 16.15 -11.91
C LEU A 15 -12.15 14.64 -11.83
N GLY A 16 -11.08 13.85 -11.81
CA GLY A 16 -11.15 12.45 -11.44
C GLY A 16 -11.72 12.38 -10.03
N LEU A 17 -12.83 11.65 -9.89
CA LEU A 17 -13.36 11.31 -8.57
C LEU A 17 -12.27 10.57 -7.81
N VAL A 18 -11.93 11.14 -6.66
CA VAL A 18 -10.73 10.84 -5.89
C VAL A 18 -10.94 9.53 -5.13
N ALA A 19 -10.22 8.48 -5.51
CA ALA A 19 -10.12 7.26 -4.71
C ALA A 19 -8.80 7.29 -3.93
N ALA A 20 -8.88 7.01 -2.62
CA ALA A 20 -7.73 6.59 -1.85
C ALA A 20 -7.62 5.06 -1.97
N ASP A 21 -6.45 4.56 -2.36
CA ASP A 21 -6.08 3.19 -2.74
C ASP A 21 -6.74 2.70 -4.04
N THR A 22 -6.38 1.49 -4.51
CA THR A 22 -7.16 0.89 -5.60
C THR A 22 -8.60 0.70 -5.12
N PRO A 23 -9.60 0.80 -6.02
CA PRO A 23 -10.99 0.71 -5.64
C PRO A 23 -11.43 -0.74 -5.35
N SER A 24 -10.51 -1.71 -5.43
CA SER A 24 -10.75 -3.09 -4.99
C SER A 24 -11.11 -3.17 -3.52
N ASN A 25 -12.05 -4.05 -3.19
CA ASN A 25 -12.46 -4.27 -1.81
C ASN A 25 -12.69 -5.76 -1.50
N CYS A 26 -11.65 -6.57 -1.61
CA CYS A 26 -11.75 -8.03 -1.45
C CYS A 26 -11.49 -8.48 -0.01
N THR A 27 -12.33 -9.36 0.52
CA THR A 27 -12.15 -9.94 1.87
C THR A 27 -11.19 -11.12 1.85
N TYR A 28 -10.74 -11.54 3.03
CA TYR A 28 -9.93 -12.74 3.18
C TYR A 28 -10.62 -14.00 2.63
N GLU A 29 -11.90 -14.18 2.95
CA GLU A 29 -12.68 -15.35 2.51
C GLU A 29 -12.96 -15.32 0.99
N ASP A 30 -13.05 -14.13 0.38
CA ASP A 30 -13.16 -14.01 -1.08
C ASP A 30 -11.92 -14.60 -1.78
N ILE A 31 -10.73 -14.32 -1.21
CA ILE A 31 -9.44 -14.76 -1.75
C ILE A 31 -9.12 -16.21 -1.39
N ARG A 32 -9.58 -16.73 -0.26
CA ARG A 32 -9.34 -18.12 0.13
C ARG A 32 -9.87 -19.12 -0.91
N GLY A 33 -9.15 -20.23 -1.11
CA GLY A 33 -9.54 -21.32 -1.99
C GLY A 33 -8.51 -21.64 -3.08
N TRP A 34 -8.95 -22.41 -4.07
CA TRP A 34 -8.10 -22.84 -5.18
C TRP A 34 -7.94 -21.74 -6.23
N TRP A 35 -6.70 -21.53 -6.65
CA TRP A 35 -6.30 -20.60 -7.70
C TRP A 35 -5.44 -21.29 -8.74
N THR A 36 -5.56 -20.82 -9.98
CA THR A 36 -4.62 -21.10 -11.06
C THR A 36 -3.94 -19.80 -11.47
N PHE A 37 -2.61 -19.75 -11.33
CA PHE A 37 -1.77 -18.67 -11.84
C PHE A 37 -1.26 -19.04 -13.23
N VAL A 38 -1.40 -18.11 -14.17
CA VAL A 38 -0.79 -18.18 -15.50
C VAL A 38 0.37 -17.20 -15.52
N GLU A 39 1.58 -17.73 -15.59
CA GLU A 39 2.83 -16.99 -15.49
C GLU A 39 3.58 -17.01 -16.81
N GLY A 40 4.14 -15.87 -17.21
CA GLY A 40 5.00 -15.76 -18.38
C GLY A 40 6.41 -16.36 -18.20
N PRO A 41 7.29 -16.18 -19.19
CA PRO A 41 8.67 -16.64 -19.11
C PRO A 41 9.43 -15.99 -17.94
N ARG A 42 10.16 -16.82 -17.17
CA ARG A 42 10.95 -16.40 -15.99
C ARG A 42 12.33 -15.85 -16.38
N THR A 43 12.37 -15.00 -17.40
CA THR A 43 13.62 -14.49 -18.00
C THR A 43 13.80 -12.99 -17.81
N GLY A 44 12.83 -12.32 -17.20
CA GLY A 44 12.85 -10.88 -16.99
C GLY A 44 13.77 -10.43 -15.85
N THR A 45 13.98 -9.12 -15.82
CA THR A 45 14.61 -8.41 -14.69
C THR A 45 13.54 -7.65 -13.90
N LYS A 46 13.94 -7.00 -12.80
CA LYS A 46 13.06 -6.12 -12.02
C LYS A 46 12.40 -4.99 -12.82
N ASP A 47 12.94 -4.67 -13.99
CA ASP A 47 12.42 -3.64 -14.89
C ASP A 47 11.29 -4.15 -15.81
N VAL A 48 10.83 -5.39 -15.61
CA VAL A 48 9.74 -5.97 -16.41
C VAL A 48 8.46 -5.13 -16.31
N ARG A 49 7.92 -4.78 -17.48
CA ARG A 49 6.67 -4.03 -17.61
C ARG A 49 5.51 -5.02 -17.74
N CYS A 50 4.64 -5.07 -16.73
CA CYS A 50 3.52 -6.01 -16.71
C CYS A 50 2.17 -5.38 -17.06
N ASP A 51 2.10 -4.06 -17.23
CA ASP A 51 0.85 -3.32 -17.46
C ASP A 51 0.11 -3.80 -18.71
N ASP A 52 0.85 -4.10 -19.78
CA ASP A 52 0.31 -4.55 -21.08
C ASP A 52 0.47 -6.05 -21.32
N TRP A 53 0.98 -6.80 -20.34
CA TRP A 53 1.23 -8.23 -20.53
C TRP A 53 -0.10 -8.99 -20.65
N LYS A 54 -0.16 -9.90 -21.64
CA LYS A 54 -1.31 -10.77 -21.87
C LYS A 54 -0.85 -12.21 -21.98
N SER A 55 -1.60 -13.13 -21.39
CA SER A 55 -1.42 -14.56 -21.66
C SER A 55 -1.88 -14.85 -23.09
N VAL A 56 -0.96 -14.84 -24.07
CA VAL A 56 -1.30 -15.11 -25.47
C VAL A 56 -1.28 -16.61 -25.74
N ALA A 57 -2.28 -17.09 -26.49
CA ALA A 57 -2.30 -18.46 -27.01
C ALA A 57 -1.06 -18.70 -27.90
N GLY A 58 -0.19 -19.63 -27.48
CA GLY A 58 1.06 -19.96 -28.18
C GLY A 58 2.33 -19.36 -27.55
N GLY A 59 2.21 -18.49 -26.54
CA GLY A 59 3.35 -18.07 -25.72
C GLY A 59 3.74 -19.12 -24.68
N GLU A 60 5.04 -19.24 -24.36
CA GLU A 60 5.50 -20.10 -23.26
C GLU A 60 4.94 -19.56 -21.94
N THR A 61 3.95 -20.27 -21.39
CA THR A 61 3.30 -19.92 -20.13
C THR A 61 3.32 -21.12 -19.19
N ARG A 62 3.47 -20.84 -17.90
CA ARG A 62 3.45 -21.84 -16.83
C ARG A 62 2.16 -21.69 -16.05
N LYS A 63 1.49 -22.81 -15.80
CA LYS A 63 0.32 -22.85 -14.92
C LYS A 63 0.73 -23.36 -13.56
N VAL A 64 0.49 -22.57 -12.52
CA VAL A 64 0.73 -22.95 -11.13
C VAL A 64 -0.62 -23.00 -10.43
N ARG A 65 -1.05 -24.20 -10.05
CA ARG A 65 -2.31 -24.39 -9.32
C ARG A 65 -2.01 -24.54 -7.84
N LEU A 66 -2.69 -23.75 -7.01
CA LEU A 66 -2.43 -23.68 -5.58
C LEU A 66 -3.71 -23.45 -4.77
N LEU A 67 -3.68 -23.90 -3.52
CA LEU A 67 -4.72 -23.68 -2.53
C LEU A 67 -4.23 -22.64 -1.53
N LEU A 68 -4.94 -21.52 -1.42
CA LEU A 68 -4.76 -20.52 -0.37
C LEU A 68 -5.67 -20.89 0.80
N ASP A 69 -5.09 -21.21 1.96
CA ASP A 69 -5.82 -21.66 3.14
C ASP A 69 -5.44 -20.93 4.42
N PHE A 70 -6.32 -21.01 5.42
CA PHE A 70 -6.13 -20.37 6.72
C PHE A 70 -5.01 -21.03 7.53
N PRO A 71 -4.21 -20.26 8.31
CA PRO A 71 -4.24 -18.79 8.42
C PRO A 71 -3.49 -18.05 7.30
N ASN A 72 -2.42 -18.65 6.81
CA ASN A 72 -1.52 -18.06 5.82
C ASN A 72 -0.81 -19.16 5.02
N LEU A 73 -1.43 -20.33 4.87
CA LEU A 73 -0.84 -21.52 4.26
C LEU A 73 -1.15 -21.55 2.77
N VAL A 74 -0.13 -21.76 1.93
CA VAL A 74 -0.35 -22.12 0.53
C VAL A 74 0.18 -23.53 0.26
N THR A 75 -0.56 -24.31 -0.51
CA THR A 75 -0.12 -25.65 -0.96
C THR A 75 -0.38 -25.80 -2.45
N ASP A 76 0.61 -26.26 -3.22
CA ASP A 76 0.40 -26.56 -4.64
C ASP A 76 -0.05 -28.00 -4.90
N SER A 77 -0.32 -28.30 -6.18
CA SER A 77 -0.75 -29.63 -6.62
C SER A 77 0.24 -30.75 -6.30
N ASP A 78 1.52 -30.41 -6.11
CA ASP A 78 2.60 -31.36 -5.85
C ASP A 78 2.87 -31.52 -4.34
N GLY A 79 2.10 -30.82 -3.49
CA GLY A 79 2.21 -30.87 -2.04
C GLY A 79 3.29 -29.96 -1.46
N ASN A 80 3.89 -29.07 -2.26
CA ASN A 80 4.83 -28.07 -1.73
C ASN A 80 4.06 -27.04 -0.92
N VAL A 81 4.67 -26.61 0.18
CA VAL A 81 4.05 -25.69 1.13
C VAL A 81 4.79 -24.35 1.13
N GLY A 82 4.03 -23.28 1.28
CA GLY A 82 4.54 -21.91 1.43
C GLY A 82 3.62 -21.06 2.28
N THR A 83 3.77 -19.74 2.16
CA THR A 83 2.95 -18.77 2.88
C THR A 83 2.24 -17.78 1.96
N TRP A 84 1.07 -17.30 2.35
CA TRP A 84 0.39 -16.19 1.68
C TRP A 84 -0.17 -15.18 2.67
N THR A 85 -0.39 -13.95 2.24
CA THR A 85 -1.11 -12.96 3.03
C THR A 85 -1.98 -12.10 2.13
N LEU A 86 -3.17 -11.78 2.61
CA LEU A 86 -3.94 -10.66 2.09
C LEU A 86 -3.18 -9.36 2.39
N ILE A 87 -3.30 -8.36 1.53
CA ILE A 87 -2.78 -7.02 1.72
C ILE A 87 -3.99 -6.10 1.85
N TYR A 88 -4.42 -5.89 3.10
CA TYR A 88 -5.65 -5.19 3.45
C TYR A 88 -6.88 -5.76 2.72
N ASN A 89 -7.33 -5.13 1.64
CA ASN A 89 -8.43 -5.58 0.77
C ASN A 89 -8.10 -5.43 -0.72
N GLN A 90 -6.83 -5.23 -1.03
CA GLN A 90 -6.37 -4.70 -2.31
C GLN A 90 -5.82 -5.78 -3.22
N GLY A 91 -5.28 -6.85 -2.64
CA GLY A 91 -4.54 -7.88 -3.32
C GLY A 91 -3.91 -8.83 -2.31
N PHE A 92 -3.02 -9.69 -2.79
CA PHE A 92 -2.36 -10.68 -1.95
C PHE A 92 -0.95 -10.97 -2.44
N GLU A 93 -0.10 -11.41 -1.52
CA GLU A 93 1.23 -11.93 -1.81
C GLU A 93 1.30 -13.41 -1.44
N VAL A 94 1.90 -14.22 -2.32
CA VAL A 94 2.15 -15.65 -2.12
C VAL A 94 3.65 -15.90 -2.25
N THR A 95 4.22 -16.65 -1.32
CA THR A 95 5.57 -17.20 -1.40
C THR A 95 5.48 -18.72 -1.40
N LEU A 96 5.89 -19.36 -2.49
CA LEU A 96 5.83 -20.81 -2.69
C LEU A 96 7.03 -21.25 -3.53
N GLN A 97 7.67 -22.37 -3.15
CA GLN A 97 8.83 -22.93 -3.87
C GLN A 97 9.91 -21.88 -4.22
N TYR A 98 10.32 -21.08 -3.22
CA TYR A 98 11.32 -20.00 -3.39
C TYR A 98 10.95 -18.94 -4.42
N ARG A 99 9.65 -18.79 -4.72
CA ARG A 99 9.14 -17.79 -5.65
C ARG A 99 8.04 -16.96 -5.00
N ARG A 100 8.03 -15.67 -5.30
CA ARG A 100 7.03 -14.73 -4.81
C ARG A 100 6.13 -14.29 -5.94
N TYR A 101 4.86 -14.11 -5.61
CA TYR A 101 3.79 -13.65 -6.48
C TYR A 101 3.05 -12.54 -5.77
N PHE A 102 2.87 -11.40 -6.43
CA PHE A 102 2.05 -10.31 -5.92
C PHE A 102 1.20 -9.74 -7.03
N ALA A 103 -0.10 -9.60 -6.77
CA ALA A 103 -1.01 -8.89 -7.64
C ALA A 103 -2.08 -8.16 -6.82
N PHE A 104 -2.55 -7.04 -7.35
CA PHE A 104 -3.81 -6.44 -6.92
C PHE A 104 -4.98 -7.31 -7.38
N SER A 105 -6.05 -7.36 -6.59
CA SER A 105 -7.33 -7.90 -7.01
C SER A 105 -7.87 -7.13 -8.22
N ASN A 106 -8.60 -7.81 -9.09
CA ASN A 106 -9.13 -7.18 -10.28
C ASN A 106 -10.37 -6.32 -9.95
N TYR A 107 -10.55 -5.25 -10.73
CA TYR A 107 -11.66 -4.33 -10.59
C TYR A 107 -11.94 -3.58 -11.90
N THR A 108 -13.14 -3.04 -12.02
CA THR A 108 -13.45 -1.99 -13.01
C THR A 108 -13.95 -0.74 -12.30
N ASP A 109 -13.64 0.40 -12.90
CA ASP A 109 -14.15 1.70 -12.52
C ASP A 109 -14.65 2.36 -13.80
N ASP A 110 -15.90 2.83 -13.79
CA ASP A 110 -16.50 3.51 -14.94
C ASP A 110 -16.22 5.02 -15.00
N GLY A 111 -15.42 5.54 -14.07
CA GLY A 111 -15.08 6.96 -13.97
C GLY A 111 -16.23 7.84 -13.49
N HIS A 112 -17.40 7.25 -13.23
CA HIS A 112 -18.58 7.92 -12.68
C HIS A 112 -18.86 7.51 -11.23
N GLY A 113 -17.84 6.93 -10.58
CA GLY A 113 -17.87 6.54 -9.18
C GLY A 113 -18.52 5.18 -8.92
N ARG A 114 -18.89 4.41 -9.96
CA ARG A 114 -19.30 3.02 -9.77
C ARG A 114 -18.09 2.10 -9.99
N VAL A 115 -17.81 1.37 -8.93
CA VAL A 115 -16.69 0.43 -8.85
C VAL A 115 -17.23 -0.98 -8.72
N VAL A 116 -16.59 -1.90 -9.44
CA VAL A 116 -16.88 -3.33 -9.37
C VAL A 116 -15.60 -4.09 -9.04
N SER A 117 -15.59 -4.81 -7.91
CA SER A 117 -14.48 -5.69 -7.53
C SER A 117 -14.73 -7.12 -8.01
N TYR A 118 -13.71 -7.70 -8.65
CA TYR A 118 -13.67 -9.08 -9.15
C TYR A 118 -12.64 -9.90 -8.37
N CYS A 119 -12.94 -10.20 -7.10
CA CYS A 119 -12.02 -10.86 -6.17
C CYS A 119 -11.64 -12.31 -6.51
N GLY A 120 -12.33 -12.93 -7.48
CA GLY A 120 -11.93 -14.23 -8.05
C GLY A 120 -10.85 -14.14 -9.14
N SER A 121 -10.33 -12.95 -9.40
CA SER A 121 -9.29 -12.70 -10.41
C SER A 121 -8.35 -11.58 -9.96
N THR A 122 -7.17 -11.52 -10.56
CA THR A 122 -6.18 -10.47 -10.29
C THR A 122 -6.03 -9.52 -11.47
N LYS A 123 -5.54 -8.31 -11.21
CA LYS A 123 -4.78 -7.57 -12.23
C LYS A 123 -3.53 -8.37 -12.60
N VAL A 124 -2.88 -8.02 -13.71
CA VAL A 124 -1.56 -8.58 -14.00
C VAL A 124 -0.62 -8.16 -12.88
N GLY A 125 0.04 -9.15 -12.27
CA GLY A 125 0.97 -8.97 -11.18
C GLY A 125 2.40 -9.33 -11.57
N TRP A 126 3.26 -9.30 -10.56
CA TRP A 126 4.68 -9.59 -10.68
C TRP A 126 5.03 -10.86 -9.93
N SER A 127 5.94 -11.61 -10.53
CA SER A 127 6.53 -12.79 -9.92
C SER A 127 8.04 -12.80 -10.13
N HIS A 128 8.79 -13.27 -9.14
CA HIS A 128 10.23 -13.40 -9.19
C HIS A 128 10.68 -14.39 -8.12
N ASP A 129 11.89 -14.95 -8.24
CA ASP A 129 12.42 -15.75 -7.13
C ASP A 129 12.67 -14.89 -5.88
N VAL A 130 12.81 -15.53 -4.72
CA VAL A 130 12.98 -14.84 -3.42
C VAL A 130 14.26 -13.99 -3.32
N LEU A 131 15.19 -14.10 -4.28
CA LEU A 131 16.41 -13.30 -4.36
C LEU A 131 16.24 -12.06 -5.27
N GLY A 132 15.10 -11.95 -5.97
CA GLY A 132 14.82 -10.83 -6.87
C GLY A 132 15.37 -11.04 -8.29
N HIS A 133 15.55 -12.29 -8.72
CA HIS A 133 15.90 -12.63 -10.10
C HIS A 133 14.74 -13.30 -10.84
N ASN A 134 14.94 -13.55 -12.15
CA ASN A 134 14.03 -14.34 -12.98
C ASN A 134 12.57 -13.85 -12.91
N TRP A 135 12.40 -12.57 -13.21
CA TRP A 135 11.10 -11.90 -13.14
C TRP A 135 10.18 -12.37 -14.26
N ALA A 136 8.88 -12.42 -13.96
CA ALA A 136 7.81 -12.65 -14.93
C ALA A 136 6.54 -11.92 -14.50
N CYS A 137 5.68 -11.65 -15.48
CA CYS A 137 4.31 -11.21 -15.22
C CYS A 137 3.41 -12.45 -15.03
N PHE A 138 2.36 -12.31 -14.24
CA PHE A 138 1.37 -13.38 -14.08
C PHE A 138 -0.04 -12.81 -13.87
N GLU A 139 -1.05 -13.61 -14.20
CA GLU A 139 -2.44 -13.37 -13.77
C GLU A 139 -2.96 -14.57 -12.99
N GLY A 140 -3.85 -14.34 -12.03
CA GLY A 140 -4.49 -15.38 -11.23
C GLY A 140 -6.00 -15.41 -11.43
N ARG A 141 -6.57 -16.62 -11.46
CA ARG A 141 -8.03 -16.85 -11.45
C ARG A 141 -8.38 -17.97 -10.47
N LYS A 142 -9.50 -17.84 -9.75
CA LYS A 142 -10.04 -18.90 -8.90
C LYS A 142 -10.60 -20.05 -9.73
N ASP A 143 -10.49 -21.26 -9.18
CA ASP A 143 -10.98 -22.49 -9.81
C ASP A 143 -12.47 -22.76 -9.54
N ASP A 144 -13.10 -22.03 -8.62
CA ASP A 144 -14.45 -22.30 -8.09
C ASP A 144 -15.60 -21.94 -9.04
N GLY A 145 -15.31 -21.65 -10.32
CA GLY A 145 -16.34 -21.38 -11.34
C GLY A 145 -17.12 -20.09 -11.10
N LEU A 146 -16.73 -19.27 -10.12
CA LEU A 146 -17.04 -17.86 -10.09
C LEU A 146 -16.24 -17.25 -11.26
N GLY A 147 -16.85 -17.17 -12.45
CA GLY A 147 -16.26 -16.44 -13.58
C GLY A 147 -15.96 -14.98 -13.23
N GLU A 148 -15.86 -14.10 -14.22
CA GLU A 148 -15.76 -12.64 -14.01
C GLU A 148 -17.08 -12.05 -13.43
N LYS A 149 -17.68 -12.69 -12.42
CA LYS A 149 -18.86 -12.22 -11.74
C LYS A 149 -18.43 -11.16 -10.72
N PRO A 150 -19.15 -10.04 -10.66
CA PRO A 150 -18.89 -9.02 -9.66
C PRO A 150 -19.10 -9.62 -8.27
N LEU A 151 -18.10 -9.52 -7.41
CA LEU A 151 -18.22 -9.96 -6.01
C LEU A 151 -18.68 -8.82 -5.10
N GLN A 152 -18.29 -7.59 -5.43
CA GLN A 152 -18.75 -6.41 -4.72
C GLN A 152 -18.97 -5.25 -5.69
N VAL A 153 -20.07 -4.53 -5.50
CA VAL A 153 -20.39 -3.30 -6.24
C VAL A 153 -20.49 -2.18 -5.23
N GLY A 154 -19.69 -1.14 -5.43
CA GLY A 154 -19.64 0.05 -4.58
C GLY A 154 -19.92 1.31 -5.37
N ARG A 155 -20.35 2.35 -4.66
CA ARG A 155 -20.36 3.72 -5.16
C ARG A 155 -19.45 4.56 -4.28
N HIS A 156 -18.50 5.25 -4.89
CA HIS A 156 -17.76 6.29 -4.19
C HIS A 156 -18.65 7.54 -4.11
N GLU A 157 -19.20 7.81 -2.93
CA GLU A 157 -19.85 9.08 -2.63
C GLU A 157 -18.78 10.04 -2.09
N GLY A 158 -18.32 10.96 -2.93
CA GLY A 158 -17.53 12.10 -2.46
C GLY A 158 -18.36 12.92 -1.47
N LEU A 159 -17.73 13.39 -0.40
CA LEU A 159 -18.39 14.31 0.55
C LEU A 159 -18.56 15.71 -0.06
N GLY A 160 -17.91 15.94 -1.21
CA GLY A 160 -18.06 17.10 -2.05
C GLY A 160 -17.14 18.25 -1.63
N ALA A 161 -17.24 19.37 -2.35
CA ALA A 161 -16.47 20.59 -2.11
C ALA A 161 -16.89 21.36 -0.83
N THR A 162 -17.67 20.73 0.06
CA THR A 162 -18.10 21.35 1.32
C THR A 162 -16.86 21.62 2.18
N ARG A 163 -16.67 22.89 2.55
CA ARG A 163 -15.65 23.30 3.53
C ARG A 163 -16.00 22.75 4.90
N ASP A 164 -15.00 22.36 5.69
CA ASP A 164 -15.22 21.82 7.03
C ASP A 164 -16.00 22.80 7.93
N PRO A 165 -17.27 22.49 8.28
CA PRO A 165 -18.03 23.36 9.17
C PRO A 165 -17.62 23.17 10.64
N TYR A 166 -16.78 22.18 10.95
CA TYR A 166 -16.51 21.73 12.32
C TYR A 166 -15.16 22.20 12.88
N ASN A 167 -14.24 22.71 12.07
CA ASN A 167 -12.95 23.27 12.54
C ASN A 167 -13.12 24.67 13.17
N THR A 168 -13.91 24.76 14.25
CA THR A 168 -14.22 25.98 14.98
C THR A 168 -13.88 25.86 16.47
N GLU A 169 -13.56 26.98 17.11
CA GLU A 169 -13.27 27.00 18.56
C GLU A 169 -14.46 26.52 19.38
N VAL A 170 -15.69 26.86 18.97
CA VAL A 170 -16.93 26.42 19.62
C VAL A 170 -17.02 24.90 19.62
N PHE A 171 -16.81 24.26 18.48
CA PHE A 171 -16.89 22.81 18.38
C PHE A 171 -15.78 22.11 19.17
N ALA A 172 -14.55 22.64 19.13
CA ALA A 172 -13.45 22.14 19.94
C ALA A 172 -13.75 22.22 21.45
N GLN A 173 -14.35 23.32 21.92
CA GLN A 173 -14.78 23.47 23.31
C GLN A 173 -15.87 22.47 23.71
N LEU A 174 -16.87 22.25 22.85
CA LEU A 174 -17.92 21.25 23.10
C LEU A 174 -17.34 19.84 23.26
N ILE A 175 -16.39 19.45 22.40
CA ILE A 175 -15.69 18.17 22.52
C ILE A 175 -14.91 18.08 23.84
N ASN A 176 -14.16 19.12 24.19
CA ASN A 176 -13.35 19.14 25.41
C ASN A 176 -14.21 19.16 26.69
N ALA A 177 -15.47 19.60 26.61
CA ALA A 177 -16.42 19.51 27.72
C ALA A 177 -17.04 18.11 27.84
N ALA A 178 -17.22 17.40 26.71
CA ALA A 178 -17.84 16.08 26.67
C ALA A 178 -16.90 14.92 27.02
N GLN A 179 -15.57 15.11 26.90
CA GLN A 179 -14.58 14.08 27.19
C GLN A 179 -13.27 14.68 27.71
N ASN A 180 -12.45 13.89 28.42
CA ASN A 180 -11.18 14.30 29.03
C ASN A 180 -9.96 13.45 28.62
N SER A 181 -10.14 12.50 27.69
CA SER A 181 -9.10 11.59 27.20
C SER A 181 -8.11 12.22 26.21
N TRP A 182 -8.50 13.30 25.55
CA TRP A 182 -7.66 14.09 24.64
C TRP A 182 -8.16 15.54 24.59
N LYS A 183 -7.38 16.44 24.00
CA LYS A 183 -7.77 17.85 23.85
C LYS A 183 -7.92 18.22 22.38
N ALA A 184 -9.15 18.53 21.96
CA ALA A 184 -9.44 19.11 20.66
C ALA A 184 -8.91 20.54 20.56
N LYS A 185 -8.35 20.88 19.40
CA LYS A 185 -7.86 22.23 19.08
C LYS A 185 -8.12 22.53 17.61
N VAL A 186 -8.38 23.80 17.30
CA VAL A 186 -8.44 24.28 15.92
C VAL A 186 -7.05 24.20 15.27
N HIS A 187 -7.01 23.64 14.07
CA HIS A 187 -5.80 23.49 13.28
C HIS A 187 -5.91 24.36 12.02
N PRO A 188 -5.21 25.51 11.95
CA PRO A 188 -5.34 26.48 10.86
C PRO A 188 -5.10 25.87 9.48
N GLN A 189 -4.20 24.89 9.38
CA GLN A 189 -3.85 24.22 8.12
C GLN A 189 -5.01 23.43 7.49
N PHE A 190 -6.07 23.14 8.26
CA PHE A 190 -7.26 22.42 7.77
C PHE A 190 -8.46 23.34 7.54
N LYS A 191 -8.39 24.63 7.94
CA LYS A 191 -9.54 25.54 7.91
C LYS A 191 -10.08 25.82 6.50
N GLU A 192 -9.19 25.92 5.52
CA GLU A 192 -9.58 26.19 4.13
C GLU A 192 -9.77 24.93 3.29
N LYS A 193 -9.65 23.75 3.90
CA LYS A 193 -9.78 22.49 3.17
C LYS A 193 -11.23 22.06 3.04
N THR A 194 -11.56 21.44 1.91
CA THR A 194 -12.82 20.71 1.76
C THR A 194 -12.77 19.41 2.54
N LEU A 195 -13.95 18.83 2.81
CA LEU A 195 -14.04 17.49 3.40
C LEU A 195 -13.28 16.46 2.53
N ASP A 196 -13.39 16.51 1.21
CA ASP A 196 -12.65 15.62 0.31
C ASP A 196 -11.13 15.78 0.44
N GLU A 197 -10.62 17.02 0.50
CA GLU A 197 -9.19 17.27 0.72
C GLU A 197 -8.71 16.77 2.08
N MET A 198 -9.53 16.86 3.12
CA MET A 198 -9.19 16.28 4.42
C MET A 198 -9.29 14.75 4.42
N MET A 199 -10.23 14.18 3.67
CA MET A 199 -10.34 12.73 3.47
C MET A 199 -9.11 12.15 2.77
N MET A 200 -8.43 12.92 1.93
CA MET A 200 -7.14 12.54 1.33
C MET A 200 -5.96 12.55 2.30
N LEU A 201 -6.03 13.35 3.35
CA LEU A 201 -4.95 13.48 4.33
C LEU A 201 -5.07 12.50 5.49
N ARG A 202 -6.22 11.88 5.66
CA ARG A 202 -6.40 10.77 6.60
C ARG A 202 -6.06 9.45 5.91
N GLY A 203 -5.61 8.48 6.69
CA GLY A 203 -5.47 7.11 6.19
C GLY A 203 -6.82 6.52 5.75
N GLY A 204 -6.73 5.34 5.11
CA GLY A 204 -7.89 4.63 4.54
C GLY A 204 -9.07 4.47 5.50
N HIS A 205 -10.28 4.44 4.95
CA HIS A 205 -11.50 4.24 5.74
C HIS A 205 -11.59 2.82 6.28
N ARG A 206 -11.97 2.70 7.56
CA ARG A 206 -12.30 1.40 8.15
C ARG A 206 -13.54 0.87 7.45
N ASN A 207 -13.35 -0.11 6.58
CA ASN A 207 -14.48 -0.82 6.00
C ASN A 207 -15.06 -1.79 7.05
N LYS A 208 -16.31 -1.55 7.47
CA LYS A 208 -17.00 -2.39 8.46
C LYS A 208 -17.27 -3.82 7.96
N HIS A 209 -17.24 -4.03 6.64
CA HIS A 209 -17.43 -5.33 6.01
C HIS A 209 -16.12 -6.11 5.85
N LEU A 210 -14.96 -5.44 5.94
CA LEU A 210 -13.67 -6.13 6.02
C LEU A 210 -13.48 -6.69 7.42
N ARG A 211 -13.80 -7.97 7.56
CA ARG A 211 -13.38 -8.74 8.74
C ARG A 211 -11.95 -9.19 8.48
N SER A 212 -11.04 -8.69 9.31
CA SER A 212 -9.70 -9.25 9.40
C SER A 212 -9.82 -10.73 9.81
N PRO A 213 -9.03 -11.65 9.23
CA PRO A 213 -9.02 -13.02 9.72
C PRO A 213 -8.65 -13.03 11.21
N GLY A 214 -9.12 -14.04 11.94
CA GLY A 214 -8.87 -14.11 13.38
C GLY A 214 -7.37 -14.23 13.68
N ALA A 215 -6.89 -13.43 14.63
CA ALA A 215 -5.49 -13.44 15.05
C ALA A 215 -5.04 -14.82 15.53
N ALA A 216 -3.75 -15.13 15.33
CA ALA A 216 -3.17 -16.34 15.87
C ALA A 216 -3.24 -16.31 17.41
N LYS A 217 -3.40 -17.48 18.03
CA LYS A 217 -3.38 -17.57 19.49
C LYS A 217 -1.99 -17.23 20.00
N VAL A 218 -1.90 -16.28 20.93
CA VAL A 218 -0.66 -15.92 21.62
C VAL A 218 -0.14 -17.14 22.39
N THR A 219 1.13 -17.50 22.18
CA THR A 219 1.78 -18.63 22.85
C THR A 219 2.15 -18.26 24.29
N GLU A 220 2.34 -19.27 25.14
CA GLU A 220 2.78 -19.03 26.53
C GLU A 220 4.19 -18.44 26.60
N GLU A 221 5.04 -18.77 25.63
CA GLU A 221 6.36 -18.16 25.46
C GLU A 221 6.24 -16.66 25.16
N GLN A 222 5.41 -16.27 24.19
CA GLN A 222 5.17 -14.85 23.87
C GLN A 222 4.62 -14.07 25.07
N ARG A 223 3.77 -14.69 25.90
CA ARG A 223 3.30 -14.07 27.14
C ARG A 223 4.43 -13.83 28.14
N ARG A 224 5.34 -14.79 28.30
CA ARG A 224 6.51 -14.64 29.18
C ARG A 224 7.48 -13.58 28.66
N GLU A 225 7.72 -13.53 27.35
CA GLU A 225 8.53 -12.48 26.74
C GLU A 225 7.90 -11.10 26.94
N ALA A 226 6.59 -10.98 26.79
CA ALA A 226 5.87 -9.74 27.02
C ALA A 226 6.00 -9.23 28.47
N GLN A 227 6.13 -10.12 29.45
CA GLN A 227 6.35 -9.75 30.87
C GLN A 227 7.75 -9.14 31.11
N ALA A 228 8.71 -9.40 30.23
CA ALA A 228 10.06 -8.83 30.34
C ALA A 228 10.19 -7.45 29.66
N LEU A 229 9.15 -6.98 28.95
CA LEU A 229 9.14 -5.67 28.32
C LEU A 229 8.95 -4.57 29.37
N PRO A 230 9.54 -3.38 29.15
CA PRO A 230 9.30 -2.23 30.02
C PRO A 230 7.82 -1.79 29.93
N GLU A 231 7.30 -1.26 31.03
CA GLU A 231 5.94 -0.72 31.10
C GLU A 231 5.75 0.47 30.13
N GLU A 232 6.80 1.28 29.97
CA GLU A 232 6.82 2.42 29.05
C GLU A 232 8.04 2.34 28.13
N PHE A 233 7.84 2.72 26.86
CA PHE A 233 8.91 2.72 25.88
C PHE A 233 8.71 3.80 24.83
N ASP A 234 9.77 4.56 24.53
CA ASP A 234 9.77 5.59 23.50
C ASP A 234 11.11 5.59 22.74
N TRP A 235 11.08 5.29 21.44
CA TRP A 235 12.27 5.35 20.58
C TRP A 235 12.89 6.75 20.48
N ARG A 236 12.16 7.80 20.86
CA ARG A 236 12.69 9.17 20.95
C ARG A 236 13.55 9.38 22.20
N ASN A 237 13.45 8.49 23.18
CA ASN A 237 14.19 8.57 24.44
C ASN A 237 14.51 7.17 24.98
N VAL A 238 15.47 6.48 24.36
CA VAL A 238 16.06 5.27 24.92
C VAL A 238 17.30 5.68 25.71
N SER A 239 17.12 5.87 27.03
CA SER A 239 18.19 6.35 27.93
C SER A 239 18.86 7.65 27.47
N GLY A 240 18.06 8.64 27.07
CA GLY A 240 18.53 9.94 26.57
C GLY A 240 18.88 9.98 25.08
N VAL A 241 18.74 8.86 24.36
CA VAL A 241 19.09 8.77 22.93
C VAL A 241 17.83 8.70 22.06
N ASN A 242 17.74 9.58 21.07
CA ASN A 242 16.67 9.58 20.06
C ASN A 242 17.09 8.75 18.84
N TYR A 243 16.21 7.86 18.39
CA TYR A 243 16.37 7.04 17.19
C TYR A 243 15.36 7.37 16.07
N VAL A 244 14.44 8.31 16.29
CA VAL A 244 13.40 8.68 15.33
C VAL A 244 13.84 9.90 14.52
N SER A 245 13.59 9.87 13.20
CA SER A 245 13.85 10.99 12.30
C SER A 245 12.88 12.16 12.55
N PRO A 246 13.22 13.39 12.08
CA PRO A 246 12.34 14.53 12.23
C PRO A 246 10.95 14.29 11.62
N VAL A 247 9.93 14.88 12.24
CA VAL A 247 8.56 14.89 11.69
C VAL A 247 8.56 15.66 10.36
N ARG A 248 7.87 15.12 9.37
CA ARG A 248 7.71 15.72 8.03
C ARG A 248 6.23 15.88 7.67
N ASN A 249 5.94 16.61 6.59
CA ASN A 249 4.59 16.92 6.14
C ASN A 249 4.34 16.35 4.74
N GLN A 250 3.30 15.53 4.58
CA GLN A 250 2.88 14.96 3.29
C GLN A 250 2.11 15.95 2.39
N ALA A 251 1.98 17.21 2.81
CA ALA A 251 1.28 18.26 2.09
C ALA A 251 -0.17 17.87 1.75
N SER A 252 -0.61 18.04 0.51
CA SER A 252 -1.93 17.66 0.00
C SER A 252 -1.99 16.23 -0.56
N CYS A 253 -0.85 15.57 -0.71
CA CYS A 253 -0.75 14.24 -1.31
C CYS A 253 -1.15 13.17 -0.29
N GLY A 254 -1.93 12.17 -0.71
CA GLY A 254 -2.31 11.01 0.11
C GLY A 254 -1.16 10.02 0.37
N SER A 255 0.09 10.48 0.42
CA SER A 255 1.28 9.64 0.51
C SER A 255 1.65 9.19 1.93
N CYS A 256 0.68 9.13 2.86
CA CYS A 256 0.94 8.76 4.26
C CYS A 256 1.66 7.41 4.38
N TYR A 257 1.32 6.45 3.52
CA TYR A 257 1.93 5.13 3.43
C TYR A 257 3.43 5.18 3.12
N SER A 258 3.84 6.13 2.28
CA SER A 258 5.23 6.34 1.90
C SER A 258 6.01 6.96 3.06
N PHE A 259 5.48 8.00 3.71
CA PHE A 259 6.09 8.60 4.90
C PHE A 259 6.23 7.61 6.05
N ALA A 260 5.19 6.82 6.34
CA ALA A 260 5.23 5.79 7.37
C ALA A 260 6.32 4.74 7.07
N SER A 261 6.44 4.34 5.80
CA SER A 261 7.47 3.39 5.36
C SER A 261 8.88 3.97 5.51
N MET A 262 9.12 5.18 5.02
CA MET A 262 10.44 5.82 5.11
C MET A 262 10.84 6.05 6.57
N ALA A 263 9.96 6.61 7.39
CA ALA A 263 10.23 6.86 8.80
C ALA A 263 10.54 5.56 9.58
N MET A 264 9.83 4.47 9.29
CA MET A 264 10.13 3.15 9.86
C MET A 264 11.54 2.68 9.48
N LEU A 265 11.91 2.77 8.20
CA LEU A 265 13.22 2.34 7.71
C LEU A 265 14.36 3.21 8.26
N GLU A 266 14.16 4.52 8.32
CA GLU A 266 15.10 5.49 8.91
C GLU A 266 15.36 5.18 10.38
N ALA A 267 14.30 4.98 11.18
CA ALA A 267 14.43 4.66 12.60
C ALA A 267 15.12 3.30 12.81
N ARG A 268 14.76 2.27 12.04
CA ARG A 268 15.41 0.95 12.11
C ARG A 268 16.90 1.02 11.74
N LEU A 269 17.27 1.82 10.74
CA LEU A 269 18.67 2.04 10.37
C LEU A 269 19.45 2.74 11.49
N ARG A 270 18.86 3.76 12.11
CA ARG A 270 19.44 4.44 13.28
C ARG A 270 19.65 3.49 14.45
N ILE A 271 18.67 2.63 14.73
CA ILE A 271 18.76 1.60 15.78
C ILE A 271 19.90 0.62 15.47
N ALA A 272 19.88 0.02 14.27
CA ALA A 272 20.86 -1.00 13.86
C ALA A 272 22.30 -0.46 13.86
N THR A 273 22.47 0.82 13.52
CA THR A 273 23.79 1.46 13.43
C THR A 273 24.19 2.24 14.67
N LYS A 274 23.35 2.23 15.73
CA LYS A 274 23.53 3.07 16.92
C LYS A 274 23.78 4.55 16.56
N ASN A 275 22.92 5.11 15.70
CA ASN A 275 22.97 6.47 15.18
C ASN A 275 24.22 6.85 14.36
N ARG A 276 25.09 5.90 13.99
CA ARG A 276 26.22 6.16 13.08
C ARG A 276 25.77 6.51 11.67
N VAL A 277 24.60 6.00 11.26
CA VAL A 277 23.98 6.31 9.96
C VAL A 277 22.59 6.87 10.20
N GLN A 278 22.34 8.09 9.72
CA GLN A 278 21.08 8.81 9.93
C GLN A 278 20.50 9.33 8.61
N LYS A 279 20.44 8.46 7.60
CA LYS A 279 19.86 8.78 6.29
C LYS A 279 18.41 9.23 6.43
N ILE A 280 17.98 10.08 5.50
CA ILE A 280 16.58 10.43 5.28
C ILE A 280 16.22 9.91 3.90
N PHE A 281 15.19 9.08 3.80
CA PHE A 281 14.77 8.45 2.56
C PHE A 281 13.68 9.26 1.86
N SER A 282 13.60 9.13 0.53
CA SER A 282 12.69 9.88 -0.33
C SER A 282 11.30 9.23 -0.37
N PRO A 283 10.26 9.89 0.16
CA PRO A 283 8.89 9.45 -0.07
C PRO A 283 8.45 9.67 -1.53
N GLN A 284 9.08 10.61 -2.25
CA GLN A 284 8.74 10.96 -3.63
C GLN A 284 9.18 9.91 -4.63
N ASP A 285 10.31 9.23 -4.40
CA ASP A 285 10.72 8.09 -5.21
C ASP A 285 9.63 7.01 -5.20
N VAL A 286 9.03 6.74 -4.04
CA VAL A 286 7.89 5.82 -3.95
C VAL A 286 6.68 6.37 -4.71
N VAL A 287 6.27 7.62 -4.43
CA VAL A 287 5.07 8.24 -5.05
C VAL A 287 5.17 8.24 -6.57
N SER A 288 6.33 8.59 -7.13
CA SER A 288 6.50 8.74 -8.57
C SER A 288 6.92 7.47 -9.31
N CYS A 289 7.49 6.47 -8.63
CA CYS A 289 8.14 5.33 -9.30
C CYS A 289 7.62 3.95 -8.87
N SER A 290 6.91 3.82 -7.75
CA SER A 290 6.53 2.50 -7.25
C SER A 290 5.34 1.90 -8.03
N PRO A 291 5.50 0.74 -8.69
CA PRO A 291 4.36 0.04 -9.30
C PRO A 291 3.45 -0.64 -8.26
N TYR A 292 3.81 -0.58 -6.97
CA TYR A 292 3.10 -1.25 -5.87
C TYR A 292 2.24 -0.28 -5.05
N SER A 293 2.00 0.93 -5.56
CA SER A 293 1.14 1.94 -4.94
C SER A 293 0.47 2.82 -5.98
N GLN A 294 -0.41 3.72 -5.54
CA GLN A 294 -1.21 4.61 -6.38
C GLN A 294 -0.73 6.07 -6.28
N GLY A 295 0.55 6.30 -5.96
CA GLY A 295 1.09 7.67 -5.87
C GLY A 295 0.40 8.50 -4.78
N CYS A 296 -0.08 9.69 -5.11
CA CYS A 296 -0.86 10.50 -4.16
C CYS A 296 -2.25 9.95 -3.86
N GLU A 297 -2.70 8.95 -4.60
CA GLU A 297 -3.95 8.24 -4.32
C GLU A 297 -3.76 7.13 -3.30
N GLY A 298 -2.57 6.89 -2.74
CA GLY A 298 -2.42 5.98 -1.59
C GLY A 298 -1.61 4.72 -1.87
N GLY A 299 -1.66 3.77 -0.93
CA GLY A 299 -0.78 2.61 -0.90
C GLY A 299 -0.56 2.02 0.49
N PHE A 300 0.25 0.96 0.57
CA PHE A 300 0.36 0.14 1.78
C PHE A 300 1.81 0.00 2.25
N PRO A 301 2.13 0.24 3.54
CA PRO A 301 3.49 0.07 4.05
C PRO A 301 4.09 -1.32 3.86
N TYR A 302 3.26 -2.38 3.85
CA TYR A 302 3.70 -3.74 3.50
C TYR A 302 4.35 -3.78 2.11
N LEU A 303 3.69 -3.16 1.14
CA LEU A 303 4.15 -3.10 -0.24
C LEU A 303 5.30 -2.11 -0.45
N ILE A 304 5.42 -1.09 0.41
CA ILE A 304 6.46 -0.06 0.24
C ILE A 304 7.68 -0.30 1.12
N GLY A 305 7.52 -0.19 2.43
CA GLY A 305 8.60 -0.43 3.39
C GLY A 305 9.05 -1.89 3.42
N GLY A 306 8.27 -2.80 2.84
CA GLY A 306 8.62 -4.20 2.63
C GLY A 306 8.97 -4.50 1.17
N LYS A 307 7.96 -4.80 0.36
CA LYS A 307 8.14 -5.35 -0.99
C LYS A 307 8.96 -4.45 -1.92
N TYR A 308 8.56 -3.19 -2.11
CA TYR A 308 9.28 -2.22 -2.93
C TYR A 308 10.70 -1.97 -2.40
N GLY A 309 10.83 -1.81 -1.08
CA GLY A 309 12.13 -1.70 -0.41
C GLY A 309 13.02 -2.91 -0.62
N GLN A 310 12.48 -4.11 -0.81
CA GLN A 310 13.26 -5.31 -1.10
C GLN A 310 13.56 -5.47 -2.60
N ASP A 311 12.60 -5.20 -3.46
CA ASP A 311 12.70 -5.50 -4.90
C ASP A 311 13.44 -4.38 -5.65
N PHE A 312 13.17 -3.14 -5.28
CA PHE A 312 13.72 -1.95 -5.95
C PHE A 312 14.67 -1.16 -5.05
N GLY A 313 14.53 -1.27 -3.73
CA GLY A 313 15.25 -0.45 -2.77
C GLY A 313 14.69 0.97 -2.68
N VAL A 314 15.17 1.76 -1.72
CA VAL A 314 14.80 3.15 -1.51
C VAL A 314 16.01 4.08 -1.65
N VAL A 315 15.80 5.31 -2.10
CA VAL A 315 16.86 6.33 -2.23
C VAL A 315 16.78 7.37 -1.11
N GLU A 316 17.86 8.10 -0.91
CA GLU A 316 17.87 9.26 -0.01
C GLU A 316 17.03 10.41 -0.56
N GLU A 317 16.50 11.25 0.32
CA GLU A 317 15.66 12.41 -0.02
C GLU A 317 16.31 13.32 -1.07
N SER A 318 17.63 13.49 -1.03
CA SER A 318 18.38 14.32 -1.98
C SER A 318 18.34 13.81 -3.42
N CYS A 319 18.02 12.52 -3.64
CA CYS A 319 17.95 11.89 -4.95
C CYS A 319 16.62 12.13 -5.67
N ASN A 320 15.55 12.35 -4.91
CA ASN A 320 14.25 12.72 -5.41
C ASN A 320 13.51 13.50 -4.31
N PRO A 321 13.71 14.82 -4.21
CA PRO A 321 13.10 15.61 -3.14
C PRO A 321 11.57 15.61 -3.20
N TYR A 322 10.94 15.67 -2.04
CA TYR A 322 9.48 15.62 -1.93
C TYR A 322 8.78 16.84 -2.53
N GLN A 323 7.88 16.57 -3.46
CA GLN A 323 7.08 17.56 -4.19
C GLN A 323 5.63 17.60 -3.71
N GLY A 324 5.13 16.51 -3.11
CA GLY A 324 3.75 16.46 -2.62
C GLY A 324 2.71 16.42 -3.72
N SER A 325 3.07 15.85 -4.87
CA SER A 325 2.19 15.65 -6.02
C SER A 325 2.65 14.42 -6.82
N ASP A 326 1.74 13.87 -7.60
CA ASP A 326 2.10 12.92 -8.64
C ASP A 326 2.95 13.59 -9.71
N GLY A 327 3.81 12.78 -10.32
CA GLY A 327 4.74 13.25 -11.32
C GLY A 327 5.54 12.08 -11.90
N PRO A 328 6.21 12.32 -13.03
CA PRO A 328 7.01 11.29 -13.67
C PRO A 328 8.12 10.79 -12.74
N CYS A 329 8.44 9.49 -12.82
CA CYS A 329 9.59 8.92 -12.13
C CYS A 329 10.89 9.55 -12.66
N LYS A 330 11.44 10.48 -11.88
CA LYS A 330 12.67 11.25 -12.20
C LYS A 330 13.80 11.01 -11.20
N THR A 331 13.74 9.92 -10.45
CA THR A 331 14.81 9.57 -9.49
C THR A 331 16.14 9.44 -10.22
N ASN A 332 17.17 10.10 -9.69
CA ASN A 332 18.51 10.02 -10.26
C ASN A 332 19.03 8.57 -10.23
N THR A 333 19.36 8.02 -11.41
CA THR A 333 19.79 6.62 -11.58
C THR A 333 21.16 6.32 -11.00
N THR A 334 21.97 7.35 -10.72
CA THR A 334 23.29 7.18 -10.06
C THR A 334 23.18 7.09 -8.54
N CYS A 335 22.00 7.35 -7.97
CA CYS A 335 21.81 7.30 -6.54
C CYS A 335 21.90 5.88 -5.98
N PRO A 336 22.61 5.69 -4.87
CA PRO A 336 22.63 4.39 -4.19
C PRO A 336 21.22 4.06 -3.68
N ARG A 337 20.82 2.80 -3.87
CA ARG A 337 19.56 2.26 -3.34
C ARG A 337 19.82 1.40 -2.11
N HIS A 338 18.94 1.53 -1.13
CA HIS A 338 18.97 0.83 0.14
C HIS A 338 17.88 -0.24 0.17
N TYR A 339 18.27 -1.48 0.43
CA TYR A 339 17.37 -2.62 0.32
C TYR A 339 16.92 -3.15 1.67
N VAL A 340 15.70 -3.66 1.70
CA VAL A 340 15.08 -4.29 2.88
C VAL A 340 15.33 -5.79 2.83
N GLY A 341 15.97 -6.32 3.87
CA GLY A 341 16.29 -7.75 3.95
C GLY A 341 15.08 -8.65 4.22
N ASN A 342 14.08 -8.17 4.95
CA ASN A 342 12.88 -8.95 5.29
C ASN A 342 11.71 -8.01 5.62
N TYR A 343 10.49 -8.45 5.34
CA TYR A 343 9.24 -7.79 5.75
C TYR A 343 8.15 -8.82 5.99
N ARG A 344 7.22 -8.47 6.89
CA ARG A 344 6.01 -9.23 7.20
C ARG A 344 5.03 -8.34 7.96
N TYR A 345 3.75 -8.72 7.97
CA TYR A 345 2.83 -8.21 8.98
C TYR A 345 3.25 -8.72 10.37
N VAL A 346 2.97 -7.93 11.42
CA VAL A 346 2.99 -8.43 12.79
C VAL A 346 1.99 -9.60 12.88
N GLY A 347 2.34 -10.67 13.60
CA GLY A 347 1.54 -11.92 13.59
C GLY A 347 1.79 -12.83 12.38
N GLY A 348 2.51 -12.34 11.35
CA GLY A 348 2.95 -13.11 10.19
C GLY A 348 2.07 -12.97 8.94
N TYR A 349 0.84 -12.48 9.07
CA TYR A 349 -0.10 -12.23 7.98
C TYR A 349 -1.09 -11.13 8.37
N TYR A 350 -1.83 -10.59 7.40
CA TYR A 350 -2.85 -9.58 7.66
C TYR A 350 -3.95 -10.14 8.58
N GLY A 351 -4.07 -9.58 9.79
CA GLY A 351 -5.00 -10.02 10.83
C GLY A 351 -4.45 -10.99 11.86
N GLY A 352 -3.20 -11.44 11.67
CA GLY A 352 -2.53 -12.44 12.50
C GLY A 352 -2.10 -12.00 13.88
#